data_AF-A0A957UZX5-F1
#
_entry.id   AF-A0A957UZX5-F1
#
_cell.length_a   1.000
_cell.length_b   1.000
_cell.length_c   1.000
_cell.angle_alpha   90.00
_cell.angle_beta   90.00
_cell.angle_gamma   90.00
#
_symmetry.space_group_name_H-M   'P 1'
#
loop_
_entity.id
_entity.type
_entity.pdbx_description
1 polymer ?
#
loop_
_entity_poly.entity_id
_entity_poly.type
_entity_poly.pdbx_seq_one_letter_code
_entity_poly.pdbx_strand_id
1 'polypeptide(L)'
;MRSALADLFPPFSQMIESRLRALGAQTRAAIVLTAGVGAPDSDELRARRISLAAALEMLHLALAVHMAIGEATDIDTTQYQSLLGSTILAGDYCFSRSAELAVRTGDPVVVEIFSEALKRVSEGNLRRFFAPADFHFDEDRELFLAGVTAAGQLTGASAVLQNAQSQLAGNLATTRSRVTHLQSLADEPGFAELSPLQLARWRALVEWFSVQ
;
A
#
# COMPACT_ATOMS: atom_id res chain seq x y z
N MET A 1 -9.55 7.55 1.59
CA MET A 1 -10.02 6.38 2.38
C MET A 1 -11.28 6.67 3.18
N ARG A 2 -11.30 7.58 4.18
CA ARG A 2 -12.49 7.78 5.04
C ARG A 2 -13.78 8.08 4.28
N SER A 3 -13.73 8.94 3.25
CA SER A 3 -14.88 9.21 2.38
C SER A 3 -15.39 7.96 1.64
N ALA A 4 -14.50 7.02 1.28
CA ALA A 4 -14.92 5.77 0.63
C ALA A 4 -15.62 4.79 1.60
N LEU A 5 -15.52 5.02 2.91
CA LEU A 5 -16.09 4.20 3.97
C LEU A 5 -17.25 4.90 4.71
N ALA A 6 -17.68 6.09 4.24
CA ALA A 6 -18.68 6.90 4.93
C ALA A 6 -20.07 6.25 4.98
N ASP A 7 -20.39 5.41 4.00
CA ASP A 7 -21.70 4.77 3.84
C ASP A 7 -21.84 3.45 4.63
N LEU A 8 -20.85 3.10 5.46
CA LEU A 8 -20.86 1.88 6.25
C LEU A 8 -21.85 1.97 7.42
N PHE A 9 -22.64 0.90 7.60
CA PHE A 9 -23.59 0.77 8.71
C PHE A 9 -22.98 -0.01 9.90
N PRO A 10 -23.42 0.22 11.15
CA PRO A 10 -23.01 -0.60 12.30
C PRO A 10 -23.58 -2.04 12.21
N PRO A 11 -22.85 -3.08 12.68
CA PRO A 11 -21.54 -3.04 13.32
C PRO A 11 -20.36 -3.03 12.32
N PHE A 12 -20.63 -3.09 11.01
CA PHE A 12 -19.59 -3.16 9.98
C PHE A 12 -18.64 -1.94 10.01
N SER A 13 -19.17 -0.73 10.17
CA SER A 13 -18.36 0.49 10.31
C SER A 13 -17.39 0.42 11.50
N GLN A 14 -17.84 -0.10 12.65
CA GLN A 14 -17.01 -0.22 13.85
C GLN A 14 -15.85 -1.22 13.66
N MET A 15 -16.13 -2.34 12.98
CA MET A 15 -15.11 -3.32 12.63
C MET A 15 -14.02 -2.71 11.74
N ILE A 16 -14.42 -2.00 10.68
CA ILE A 16 -13.48 -1.36 9.75
C ILE A 16 -12.67 -0.26 10.45
N GLU A 17 -13.30 0.57 11.26
CA GLU A 17 -12.59 1.61 12.00
C GLU A 17 -11.58 1.04 12.99
N SER A 18 -11.93 -0.05 13.68
CA SER A 18 -11.02 -0.75 14.59
C SER A 18 -9.78 -1.24 13.84
N ARG A 19 -9.97 -1.87 12.67
CA ARG A 19 -8.88 -2.34 11.82
C ARG A 19 -8.03 -1.17 11.30
N LEU A 20 -8.65 -0.10 10.83
CA LEU A 20 -7.92 1.07 10.35
C LEU A 20 -7.04 1.69 11.45
N ARG A 21 -7.51 1.71 12.71
CA ARG A 21 -6.70 2.14 13.86
C ARG A 21 -5.53 1.19 14.12
N ALA A 22 -5.76 -0.12 14.04
CA ALA A 22 -4.72 -1.13 14.27
C ALA A 22 -3.61 -1.10 13.21
N LEU A 23 -3.93 -0.73 11.96
CA LEU A 23 -2.95 -0.63 10.87
C LEU A 23 -1.96 0.54 11.03
N GLY A 24 -2.30 1.55 11.83
CA GLY A 24 -1.42 2.67 12.12
C GLY A 24 -1.21 3.63 10.95
N ALA A 25 0.03 4.04 10.72
CA ALA A 25 0.39 5.03 9.71
C ALA A 25 0.20 4.51 8.28
N GLN A 26 -0.29 5.36 7.38
CA GLN A 26 -0.54 5.05 5.97
C GLN A 26 0.75 5.16 5.14
N THR A 27 1.68 4.25 5.40
CA THR A 27 3.03 4.24 4.82
C THR A 27 3.04 3.95 3.31
N ARG A 28 2.14 3.09 2.80
CA ARG A 28 1.99 2.83 1.36
C ARG A 28 1.54 4.10 0.63
N ALA A 29 0.57 4.81 1.23
CA ALA A 29 0.11 6.08 0.67
C ALA A 29 1.24 7.11 0.64
N ALA A 30 2.03 7.21 1.72
CA ALA A 30 3.16 8.14 1.78
C ALA A 30 4.19 7.88 0.66
N ILE A 31 4.52 6.62 0.40
CA ILE A 31 5.41 6.21 -0.69
C ILE A 31 4.85 6.58 -2.06
N VAL A 32 3.59 6.23 -2.34
CA VAL A 32 2.93 6.56 -3.62
C VAL A 32 2.88 8.07 -3.83
N LEU A 33 2.52 8.84 -2.80
CA LEU A 33 2.41 10.29 -2.89
C LEU A 33 3.76 10.96 -3.16
N THR A 34 4.85 10.38 -2.69
CA THR A 34 6.22 10.85 -2.93
C THR A 34 6.73 10.45 -4.32
N ALA A 35 6.58 9.17 -4.70
CA ALA A 35 7.02 8.66 -6.00
C ALA A 35 6.21 9.25 -7.17
N GLY A 36 4.94 9.59 -6.93
CA GLY A 36 4.01 10.10 -7.94
C GLY A 36 4.12 11.60 -8.22
N VAL A 37 5.09 12.30 -7.65
CA VAL A 37 5.33 13.73 -7.92
C VAL A 37 6.00 13.88 -9.28
N GLY A 38 5.34 14.57 -10.21
CA GLY A 38 5.88 14.89 -11.53
C GLY A 38 6.71 16.17 -11.55
N ALA A 39 7.33 16.45 -12.71
CA ALA A 39 8.01 17.70 -13.00
C ALA A 39 7.67 18.14 -14.45
N PRO A 40 6.67 19.02 -14.65
CA PRO A 40 5.88 19.74 -13.65
C PRO A 40 4.85 18.85 -12.91
N ASP A 41 4.49 19.25 -11.69
CA ASP A 41 3.47 18.56 -10.88
C ASP A 41 2.07 19.12 -11.16
N SER A 42 1.35 18.52 -12.11
CA SER A 42 0.01 18.99 -12.51
C SER A 42 -1.09 18.55 -11.52
N ASP A 43 -2.20 19.28 -11.52
CA ASP A 43 -3.38 18.94 -10.69
C ASP A 43 -3.99 17.59 -11.08
N GLU A 44 -3.95 17.24 -12.36
CA GLU A 44 -4.41 15.93 -12.84
C GLU A 44 -3.54 14.80 -12.29
N LEU A 45 -2.22 14.91 -12.40
CA LEU A 45 -1.29 13.93 -11.85
C LEU A 45 -1.43 13.84 -10.33
N ARG A 46 -1.70 14.97 -9.65
CA ARG A 46 -2.03 15.01 -8.23
C ARG A 46 -3.29 14.24 -7.88
N ALA A 47 -4.37 14.42 -8.62
CA ALA A 47 -5.60 13.66 -8.42
C ALA A 47 -5.39 12.16 -8.65
N ARG A 48 -4.62 11.79 -9.69
CA ARG A 48 -4.30 10.40 -10.03
C ARG A 48 -3.47 9.71 -8.93
N ARG A 49 -2.39 10.34 -8.45
CA ARG A 49 -1.57 9.74 -7.37
C ARG A 49 -2.30 9.67 -6.03
N ILE A 50 -3.21 10.61 -5.72
CA ILE A 50 -4.05 10.54 -4.50
C ILE A 50 -4.99 9.33 -4.60
N SER A 51 -5.57 9.09 -5.77
CA SER A 51 -6.43 7.93 -6.01
C SER A 51 -5.64 6.62 -5.88
N LEU A 52 -4.45 6.54 -6.47
CA LEU A 52 -3.54 5.40 -6.33
C LEU A 52 -3.14 5.14 -4.87
N ALA A 53 -2.74 6.20 -4.14
CA ALA A 53 -2.34 6.09 -2.75
C ALA A 53 -3.48 5.56 -1.86
N ALA A 54 -4.69 6.08 -2.09
CA ALA A 54 -5.89 5.63 -1.39
C ALA A 54 -6.28 4.20 -1.79
N ALA A 55 -6.10 3.80 -3.06
CA ALA A 55 -6.34 2.44 -3.52
C ALA A 55 -5.45 1.46 -2.78
N LEU A 56 -4.15 1.72 -2.73
CA LEU A 56 -3.17 0.79 -2.14
C LEU A 56 -3.35 0.61 -0.62
N GLU A 57 -3.67 1.68 0.12
CA GLU A 57 -4.01 1.54 1.54
C GLU A 57 -5.37 0.88 1.76
N MET A 58 -6.34 1.09 0.87
CA MET A 58 -7.62 0.38 0.94
C MET A 58 -7.46 -1.11 0.65
N LEU A 59 -6.53 -1.47 -0.25
CA LEU A 59 -6.17 -2.86 -0.51
C LEU A 59 -5.56 -3.51 0.72
N HIS A 60 -4.61 -2.84 1.37
CA HIS A 60 -4.02 -3.33 2.61
C HIS A 60 -5.07 -3.49 3.72
N LEU A 61 -6.03 -2.55 3.83
CA LEU A 61 -7.16 -2.69 4.73
C LEU A 61 -8.03 -3.92 4.39
N ALA A 62 -8.33 -4.16 3.11
CA ALA A 62 -9.10 -5.32 2.68
C ALA A 62 -8.40 -6.65 3.06
N LEU A 63 -7.09 -6.73 2.83
CA LEU A 63 -6.27 -7.87 3.20
C LEU A 63 -6.27 -8.07 4.72
N ALA A 64 -6.03 -7.01 5.50
CA ALA A 64 -6.05 -7.07 6.97
C ALA A 64 -7.42 -7.50 7.52
N VAL A 65 -8.51 -7.07 6.88
CA VAL A 65 -9.86 -7.55 7.22
C VAL A 65 -9.96 -9.05 6.96
N HIS A 66 -9.58 -9.55 5.78
CA HIS A 66 -9.63 -10.99 5.50
C HIS A 66 -8.81 -11.83 6.50
N MET A 67 -7.64 -11.32 6.91
CA MET A 67 -6.75 -12.01 7.85
C MET A 67 -7.29 -12.04 9.30
N ALA A 68 -8.22 -11.15 9.65
CA ALA A 68 -8.79 -11.03 10.98
C ALA A 68 -9.47 -12.31 11.47
N ILE A 69 -9.96 -13.16 10.57
CA ILE A 69 -10.60 -14.43 10.94
C ILE A 69 -9.65 -15.36 11.71
N GLY A 70 -8.34 -15.27 11.43
CA GLY A 70 -7.32 -16.06 12.11
C GLY A 70 -7.02 -15.62 13.54
N GLU A 71 -7.53 -14.47 13.98
CA GLU A 71 -7.31 -13.92 15.33
C GLU A 71 -8.37 -14.38 16.35
N ALA A 72 -9.46 -14.99 15.90
CA ALA A 72 -10.56 -15.38 16.78
C ALA A 72 -10.21 -16.65 17.58
N THR A 73 -10.26 -16.54 18.92
CA THR A 73 -10.07 -17.65 19.87
C THR A 73 -11.36 -17.87 20.68
N ASP A 74 -11.60 -19.10 21.14
CA ASP A 74 -12.69 -19.45 22.07
C ASP A 74 -14.12 -19.11 21.60
N ILE A 75 -14.42 -19.24 20.30
CA ILE A 75 -15.78 -19.07 19.74
C ILE A 75 -16.39 -20.41 19.31
N ASP A 76 -17.72 -20.54 19.45
CA ASP A 76 -18.44 -21.73 18.99
C ASP A 76 -18.52 -21.80 17.45
N THR A 77 -18.91 -22.97 16.91
CA THR A 77 -18.97 -23.19 15.45
C THR A 77 -19.91 -22.24 14.73
N THR A 78 -21.05 -21.87 15.34
CA THR A 78 -22.04 -20.99 14.73
C THR A 78 -21.50 -19.55 14.68
N GLN A 79 -20.90 -19.09 15.77
CA GLN A 79 -20.24 -17.79 15.86
C GLN A 79 -19.08 -17.70 14.87
N TYR A 80 -18.28 -18.77 14.75
CA TYR A 80 -17.19 -18.85 13.78
C TYR A 80 -17.69 -18.74 12.34
N GLN A 81 -18.74 -19.47 11.96
CA GLN A 81 -19.33 -19.38 10.62
C GLN A 81 -19.87 -17.98 10.30
N SER A 82 -20.56 -17.35 11.26
CA SER A 82 -21.04 -15.98 11.12
C SER A 82 -19.88 -15.00 10.95
N LEU A 83 -18.82 -15.13 11.77
CA LEU A 83 -17.63 -14.29 11.70
C LEU A 83 -16.91 -14.46 10.36
N LEU A 84 -16.74 -15.70 9.90
CA LEU A 84 -16.13 -16.04 8.61
C LEU A 84 -16.89 -15.37 7.46
N GLY A 85 -18.21 -15.55 7.40
CA GLY A 85 -19.04 -14.94 6.35
C GLY A 85 -18.97 -13.41 6.37
N SER A 86 -19.07 -12.80 7.57
CA SER A 86 -19.00 -11.35 7.71
C SER A 86 -17.64 -10.77 7.32
N THR A 87 -16.55 -11.47 7.65
CA THR A 87 -15.17 -11.07 7.35
C THR A 87 -14.89 -11.14 5.85
N ILE A 88 -15.35 -12.19 5.17
CA ILE A 88 -15.21 -12.33 3.72
C ILE A 88 -15.90 -11.16 3.01
N LEU A 89 -17.19 -10.94 3.30
CA LEU A 89 -17.96 -9.87 2.64
C LEU A 89 -17.42 -8.47 2.95
N ALA A 90 -16.91 -8.27 4.16
CA ALA A 90 -16.26 -7.02 4.55
C ALA A 90 -14.96 -6.76 3.80
N GLY A 91 -14.13 -7.79 3.63
CA GLY A 91 -12.92 -7.72 2.83
C GLY A 91 -13.23 -7.44 1.36
N ASP A 92 -14.22 -8.15 0.78
CA ASP A 92 -14.68 -7.95 -0.60
C ASP A 92 -15.19 -6.52 -0.82
N TYR A 93 -15.93 -5.96 0.14
CA TYR A 93 -16.36 -4.57 0.09
C TYR A 93 -15.18 -3.59 0.10
N CYS A 94 -14.22 -3.76 1.02
CA CYS A 94 -13.04 -2.90 1.03
C CYS A 94 -12.22 -3.04 -0.27
N PHE A 95 -12.10 -4.25 -0.79
CA PHE A 95 -11.42 -4.53 -2.05
C PHE A 95 -12.13 -3.86 -3.23
N SER A 96 -13.45 -3.90 -3.31
CA SER A 96 -14.19 -3.22 -4.39
C SER A 96 -13.95 -1.71 -4.38
N ARG A 97 -13.93 -1.08 -3.19
CA ARG A 97 -13.59 0.35 -3.04
C ARG A 97 -12.14 0.64 -3.42
N SER A 98 -11.22 -0.28 -3.14
CA SER A 98 -9.84 -0.17 -3.59
C SER A 98 -9.72 -0.23 -5.12
N ALA A 99 -10.41 -1.18 -5.76
CA ALA A 99 -10.44 -1.33 -7.21
C ALA A 99 -11.03 -0.09 -7.91
N GLU A 100 -12.12 0.49 -7.38
CA GLU A 100 -12.68 1.76 -7.88
C GLU A 100 -11.63 2.89 -7.85
N LEU A 101 -10.85 3.00 -6.78
CA LEU A 101 -9.79 4.01 -6.64
C LEU A 101 -8.61 3.75 -7.61
N ALA A 102 -8.26 2.49 -7.87
CA ALA A 102 -7.25 2.14 -8.86
C ALA A 102 -7.71 2.51 -10.28
N VAL A 103 -8.97 2.23 -10.64
CA VAL A 103 -9.56 2.61 -11.94
C VAL A 103 -9.58 4.13 -12.11
N ARG A 104 -9.82 4.90 -11.05
CA ARG A 104 -9.79 6.38 -11.08
C ARG A 104 -8.44 6.98 -11.42
N THR A 105 -7.38 6.19 -11.45
CA THR A 105 -6.08 6.64 -11.98
C THR A 105 -6.11 6.82 -13.50
N GLY A 106 -7.10 6.27 -14.20
CA GLY A 106 -7.25 6.38 -15.65
C GLY A 106 -6.17 5.66 -16.45
N ASP A 107 -5.35 4.83 -15.80
CA ASP A 107 -4.25 4.09 -16.43
C ASP A 107 -4.47 2.58 -16.30
N PRO A 108 -4.71 1.85 -17.40
CA PRO A 108 -4.91 0.41 -17.34
C PRO A 108 -3.67 -0.36 -16.85
N VAL A 109 -2.46 0.16 -17.08
CA VAL A 109 -1.22 -0.47 -16.60
C VAL A 109 -1.14 -0.39 -15.08
N VAL A 110 -1.65 0.69 -14.47
CA VAL A 110 -1.75 0.79 -13.01
C VAL A 110 -2.72 -0.25 -12.45
N VAL A 111 -3.84 -0.53 -13.13
CA VAL A 111 -4.78 -1.59 -12.74
C VAL A 111 -4.14 -2.97 -12.87
N GLU A 112 -3.34 -3.20 -13.90
CA GLU A 112 -2.58 -4.45 -14.08
C GLU A 112 -1.55 -4.65 -12.94
N ILE A 113 -0.74 -3.63 -12.64
CA ILE A 113 0.23 -3.66 -11.52
C ILE A 113 -0.49 -3.96 -10.20
N PHE A 114 -1.63 -3.31 -9.97
CA PHE A 114 -2.44 -3.51 -8.78
C PHE A 114 -2.99 -4.95 -8.67
N SER A 115 -3.49 -5.50 -9.78
CA SER A 115 -3.99 -6.88 -9.84
C SER A 115 -2.88 -7.91 -9.58
N GLU A 116 -1.70 -7.71 -10.17
CA GLU A 116 -0.55 -8.59 -9.93
C GLU A 116 -0.04 -8.50 -8.49
N ALA A 117 -0.06 -7.31 -7.88
CA ALA A 117 0.27 -7.13 -6.48
C ALA A 117 -0.71 -7.89 -5.57
N LEU A 118 -2.02 -7.74 -5.80
CA LEU A 118 -3.05 -8.49 -5.07
C LEU A 118 -2.81 -10.01 -5.17
N LYS A 119 -2.54 -10.51 -6.38
CA LYS A 119 -2.28 -11.93 -6.61
C LYS A 119 -1.09 -12.42 -5.80
N ARG A 120 0.06 -11.73 -5.89
CA ARG A 120 1.28 -12.11 -5.15
C ARG A 120 1.07 -12.07 -3.64
N VAL A 121 0.40 -11.04 -3.14
CA VAL A 121 0.11 -10.89 -1.71
C VAL A 121 -0.87 -11.96 -1.22
N SER A 122 -1.91 -12.25 -1.99
CA SER A 122 -2.87 -13.32 -1.65
C SER A 122 -2.18 -14.69 -1.63
N GLU A 123 -1.36 -14.98 -2.64
CA GLU A 123 -0.59 -16.23 -2.71
C GLU A 123 0.41 -16.34 -1.55
N GLY A 124 1.13 -15.26 -1.22
CA GLY A 124 2.03 -15.20 -0.08
C GLY A 124 1.30 -15.47 1.25
N ASN A 125 0.16 -14.81 1.47
CA ASN A 125 -0.66 -15.03 2.65
C ASN A 125 -1.19 -16.47 2.75
N LEU A 126 -1.65 -17.05 1.64
CA LEU A 126 -2.09 -18.45 1.60
C LEU A 126 -0.95 -19.43 1.92
N ARG A 127 0.24 -19.22 1.36
CA ARG A 127 1.43 -20.03 1.67
C ARG A 127 1.79 -19.94 3.15
N ARG A 128 1.72 -18.75 3.75
CA ARG A 128 1.95 -18.54 5.19
C ARG A 128 0.96 -19.33 6.05
N PHE A 129 -0.30 -19.46 5.62
CA PHE A 129 -1.29 -20.29 6.32
C PHE A 129 -1.03 -21.79 6.16
N PHE A 130 -0.69 -22.26 4.96
CA PHE A 130 -0.55 -23.70 4.70
C PHE A 130 0.83 -24.28 5.08
N ALA A 131 1.88 -23.47 5.10
CA ALA A 131 3.26 -23.89 5.37
C ALA A 131 4.01 -22.89 6.28
N PRO A 132 3.59 -22.73 7.55
CA PRO A 132 4.08 -21.65 8.43
C PRO A 132 5.53 -21.79 8.91
N ALA A 133 6.12 -23.00 8.87
CA ALA A 133 7.39 -23.26 9.53
C ALA A 133 8.62 -22.58 8.88
N ASP A 134 8.59 -22.32 7.56
CA ASP A 134 9.77 -21.84 6.81
C ASP A 134 9.46 -20.71 5.80
N PHE A 135 8.23 -20.20 5.74
CA PHE A 135 7.83 -19.21 4.76
C PHE A 135 7.74 -17.80 5.34
N HIS A 136 8.77 -16.99 5.08
CA HIS A 136 8.73 -15.56 5.36
C HIS A 136 8.15 -14.80 4.14
N PHE A 137 7.03 -14.11 4.37
CA PHE A 137 6.42 -13.24 3.37
C PHE A 137 6.24 -11.84 3.93
N ASP A 138 6.79 -10.87 3.20
CA ASP A 138 6.71 -9.45 3.54
C ASP A 138 5.66 -8.77 2.66
N GLU A 139 4.45 -8.65 3.20
CA GLU A 139 3.33 -7.98 2.53
C GLU A 139 3.60 -6.49 2.31
N ASP A 140 4.19 -5.80 3.29
CA ASP A 140 4.50 -4.38 3.22
C ASP A 140 5.44 -4.11 2.03
N ARG A 141 6.47 -4.95 1.86
CA ARG A 141 7.42 -4.85 0.75
C ARG A 141 6.74 -5.02 -0.61
N GLU A 142 5.90 -6.03 -0.79
CA GLU A 142 5.21 -6.25 -2.07
C GLU A 142 4.29 -5.07 -2.41
N LEU A 143 3.55 -4.56 -1.43
CA LEU A 143 2.67 -3.40 -1.64
C LEU A 143 3.47 -2.11 -1.89
N PHE A 144 4.59 -1.89 -1.21
CA PHE A 144 5.47 -0.74 -1.45
C PHE A 144 6.04 -0.75 -2.86
N LEU A 145 6.52 -1.91 -3.33
CA LEU A 145 7.02 -2.09 -4.69
C LEU A 145 5.94 -1.83 -5.74
N ALA A 146 4.73 -2.36 -5.54
CA ALA A 146 3.60 -2.07 -6.41
C ALA A 146 3.27 -0.57 -6.45
N GLY A 147 3.30 0.09 -5.29
CA GLY A 147 3.04 1.51 -5.14
C GLY A 147 4.02 2.39 -5.91
N VAL A 148 5.33 2.18 -5.75
CA VAL A 148 6.33 2.95 -6.51
C VAL A 148 6.28 2.63 -8.00
N THR A 149 6.09 1.37 -8.39
CA THR A 149 6.00 0.97 -9.80
C THR A 149 4.84 1.68 -10.48
N ALA A 150 3.64 1.64 -9.87
CA ALA A 150 2.45 2.31 -10.39
C ALA A 150 2.59 3.85 -10.37
N ALA A 151 3.20 4.42 -9.33
CA ALA A 151 3.44 5.86 -9.27
C ALA A 151 4.43 6.32 -10.35
N GLY A 152 5.49 5.56 -10.60
CA GLY A 152 6.43 5.84 -11.68
C GLY A 152 5.83 5.66 -13.08
N GLN A 153 4.89 4.72 -13.25
CA GLN A 153 4.07 4.61 -14.47
C GLN A 153 3.26 5.90 -14.71
N LEU A 154 2.61 6.44 -13.67
CA LEU A 154 1.84 7.68 -13.78
C LEU A 154 2.71 8.90 -14.14
N THR A 155 3.96 8.93 -13.67
CA THR A 155 4.89 10.06 -13.91
C THR A 155 5.74 9.89 -15.16
N GLY A 156 5.74 8.71 -15.81
CA GLY A 156 6.65 8.39 -16.90
C GLY A 156 8.11 8.30 -16.46
N ALA A 157 8.36 7.84 -15.22
CA ALA A 157 9.69 7.71 -14.65
C ALA A 157 10.59 6.80 -15.52
N SER A 158 11.87 7.20 -15.66
CA SER A 158 12.87 6.38 -16.37
C SER A 158 13.09 5.05 -15.65
N ALA A 159 13.57 4.03 -16.39
CA ALA A 159 13.89 2.74 -15.80
C ALA A 159 14.94 2.85 -14.67
N VAL A 160 15.89 3.78 -14.80
CA VAL A 160 16.93 4.03 -13.79
C VAL A 160 16.29 4.57 -12.50
N LEU A 161 15.41 5.57 -12.62
CA LEU A 161 14.69 6.12 -11.47
C LEU A 161 13.76 5.07 -10.83
N GLN A 162 13.00 4.32 -11.63
CA GLN A 162 12.11 3.27 -11.15
C GLN A 162 12.86 2.19 -10.35
N ASN A 163 14.03 1.77 -10.82
CA ASN A 163 14.87 0.81 -10.10
C ASN A 163 15.34 1.37 -8.75
N ALA A 164 15.79 2.62 -8.72
CA ALA A 164 16.24 3.27 -7.50
C ALA A 164 15.10 3.48 -6.49
N GLN A 165 13.92 3.90 -6.96
CA GLN A 165 12.71 4.02 -6.13
C GLN A 165 12.27 2.67 -5.57
N SER A 166 12.32 1.60 -6.38
CA SER A 166 12.00 0.23 -5.96
C SER A 166 12.96 -0.30 -4.89
N GLN A 167 14.26 -0.05 -5.06
CA GLN A 167 15.27 -0.45 -4.07
C GLN A 167 15.05 0.29 -2.74
N LEU A 168 14.83 1.60 -2.79
CA LEU A 168 14.57 2.40 -1.59
C LEU A 168 13.27 1.97 -0.90
N ALA A 169 12.18 1.77 -1.66
CA ALA A 169 10.91 1.29 -1.13
C ALA A 169 11.07 -0.09 -0.47
N GLY A 170 11.78 -1.02 -1.10
CA GLY A 170 12.07 -2.32 -0.52
C GLY A 170 12.83 -2.21 0.82
N ASN A 171 13.82 -1.33 0.90
CA ASN A 171 14.58 -1.10 2.14
C ASN A 171 13.72 -0.48 3.25
N LEU A 172 12.83 0.45 2.90
CA LEU A 172 11.90 1.08 3.85
C LEU A 172 10.87 0.09 4.41
N ALA A 173 10.45 -0.91 3.62
CA ALA A 173 9.55 -1.96 4.08
C ALA A 173 10.22 -2.86 5.14
N THR A 174 11.45 -3.32 4.87
CA THR A 174 12.14 -4.30 5.73
C THR A 174 12.82 -3.67 6.94
N THR A 175 13.30 -2.43 6.81
CA THR A 175 14.23 -1.80 7.75
C THR A 175 13.65 -0.50 8.28
N ARG A 176 12.56 -0.57 9.06
CA ARG A 176 11.96 0.64 9.68
C ARG A 176 12.95 1.45 10.55
N SER A 177 14.11 0.90 10.93
CA SER A 177 15.01 1.50 11.94
C SER A 177 16.51 1.67 11.58
N ARG A 178 16.95 1.50 10.33
CA ARG A 178 18.35 1.80 9.94
C ARG A 178 18.47 2.52 8.61
N VAL A 179 17.88 3.70 8.52
CA VAL A 179 18.22 4.65 7.47
C VAL A 179 19.55 5.32 7.82
N THR A 180 20.65 4.61 7.56
CA THR A 180 21.98 5.21 7.49
C THR A 180 22.18 5.63 6.03
N HIS A 181 22.39 6.94 5.81
CA HIS A 181 22.60 7.63 4.52
C HIS A 181 21.38 8.30 3.83
N LEU A 182 20.60 9.07 4.60
CA LEU A 182 19.68 10.11 4.09
C LEU A 182 20.35 11.17 3.20
N GLN A 183 21.62 11.47 3.49
CA GLN A 183 22.35 12.57 2.85
C GLN A 183 22.83 12.21 1.43
N SER A 184 22.97 10.92 1.10
CA SER A 184 23.47 10.45 -0.20
C SER A 184 22.38 10.14 -1.23
N LEU A 185 21.09 10.37 -0.92
CA LEU A 185 20.02 10.13 -1.89
C LEU A 185 20.25 10.88 -3.20
N ALA A 186 20.84 12.08 -3.17
CA ALA A 186 21.18 12.82 -4.39
C ALA A 186 22.39 12.26 -5.15
N ASP A 187 23.25 11.50 -4.45
CA ASP A 187 24.46 10.89 -5.00
C ASP A 187 24.15 9.53 -5.67
N GLU A 188 22.98 8.95 -5.38
CA GLU A 188 22.48 7.76 -6.05
C GLU A 188 22.12 8.08 -7.50
N PRO A 189 22.70 7.36 -8.49
CA PRO A 189 22.51 7.67 -9.91
C PRO A 189 21.04 7.78 -10.35
N GLY A 190 20.14 6.99 -9.76
CA GLY A 190 18.72 7.04 -10.11
C GLY A 190 17.96 8.25 -9.56
N PHE A 191 18.51 8.94 -8.56
CA PHE A 191 17.91 10.14 -7.97
C PHE A 191 18.57 11.43 -8.46
N ALA A 192 19.70 11.34 -9.16
CA ALA A 192 20.44 12.49 -9.70
C ALA A 192 19.62 13.34 -10.69
N GLU A 193 18.66 12.73 -11.39
CA GLU A 193 17.81 13.39 -12.38
C GLU A 193 16.55 14.03 -11.79
N LEU A 194 16.31 13.87 -10.48
CA LEU A 194 15.11 14.43 -9.85
C LEU A 194 15.14 15.95 -9.79
N SER A 195 13.98 16.56 -10.00
CA SER A 195 13.80 17.98 -9.70
C SER A 195 14.02 18.25 -8.19
N PRO A 196 14.36 19.51 -7.80
CA PRO A 196 14.49 19.87 -6.40
C PRO A 196 13.26 19.54 -5.54
N LEU A 197 12.06 19.65 -6.11
CA LEU A 197 10.81 19.29 -5.45
C LEU A 197 10.71 17.78 -5.19
N GLN A 198 10.98 16.95 -6.20
CA GLN A 198 10.94 15.49 -6.06
C GLN A 198 11.96 15.00 -5.05
N LEU A 199 13.20 15.52 -5.11
CA LEU A 199 14.24 15.18 -4.15
C LEU A 199 13.86 15.58 -2.71
N ALA A 200 13.29 16.78 -2.53
CA ALA A 200 12.81 17.23 -1.23
C ALA A 200 11.70 16.34 -0.67
N ARG A 201 10.81 15.82 -1.53
CA ARG A 201 9.75 14.88 -1.13
C ARG A 201 10.32 13.53 -0.67
N TRP A 202 11.30 12.99 -1.39
CA TRP A 202 11.98 11.76 -0.98
C TRP A 202 12.72 11.93 0.35
N ARG A 203 13.44 13.03 0.56
CA ARG A 203 14.09 13.33 1.85
C ARG A 203 13.08 13.40 2.99
N ALA A 204 11.99 14.16 2.81
CA ALA A 204 10.94 14.29 3.82
C ALA A 204 10.26 12.94 4.14
N LEU A 205 10.02 12.09 3.13
CA LEU A 205 9.47 10.75 3.34
C LEU A 205 10.39 9.92 4.22
N VAL A 206 11.68 9.87 3.89
CA VAL A 206 12.64 9.03 4.62
C VAL A 206 12.87 9.56 6.04
N GLU A 207 12.89 10.88 6.25
CA GLU A 207 12.89 11.49 7.59
C GLU A 207 11.62 11.16 8.38
N TRP A 208 10.45 11.15 7.73
CA TRP A 208 9.21 10.78 8.39
C TRP A 208 9.18 9.32 8.84
N PHE A 209 9.73 8.40 8.04
CA PHE A 209 9.85 6.97 8.39
C PHE A 209 10.77 6.71 9.59
N SER A 210 11.74 7.58 9.88
CA SER A 210 12.67 7.37 11.00
C SER A 210 12.06 7.70 12.38
N VAL A 211 10.88 8.33 12.40
CA VAL A 211 10.16 8.74 13.62
C VAL A 211 8.79 8.09 13.78
N GLN A 212 8.44 7.11 12.92
CA GLN A 212 7.25 6.25 13.07
C GLN A 212 7.55 5.02 13.93
#